data_AF-A0A520I1A6-F1
#
_entry.id   AF-A0A520I1A6-F1
#
_cell.length_a   1.000
_cell.length_b   1.000
_cell.length_c   1.000
_cell.angle_alpha   90.00
_cell.angle_beta   90.00
_cell.angle_gamma   90.00
#
_symmetry.space_group_name_H-M   'P 1'
#
loop_
_entity.id
_entity.type
_entity.pdbx_description
1 polymer ?
#
loop_
_entity_poly.entity_id
_entity_poly.type
_entity_poly.pdbx_seq_one_letter_code
_entity_poly.pdbx_strand_id
1 'polypeptide(L)'
;MEGEGEFEIETSDGADSTYNTFDFNSPEGRQLANIYASRYQLKSDRLATMVNEEVDKTGRAGLGVSQRQVGIRVLQSTNMPAILIETGFINNPEDERYMNSEKGQQELAEVITKAVLRYREQFDASKISQK
;
A
#
# COMPACT_ATOMS: atom_id res chain seq x y z
N MET A 1 -9.33 20.36 -13.88
CA MET A 1 -8.23 20.40 -12.91
C MET A 1 -6.99 20.04 -13.70
N GLU A 2 -6.42 21.03 -14.36
CA GLU A 2 -5.14 20.91 -15.07
C GLU A 2 -4.06 21.02 -13.99
N GLY A 3 -3.49 19.89 -13.64
CA GLY A 3 -2.28 19.83 -12.83
C GLY A 3 -1.35 18.92 -13.60
N GLU A 4 -0.30 19.50 -14.18
CA GLU A 4 0.87 18.75 -14.61
C GLU A 4 1.44 18.09 -13.35
N GLY A 5 1.01 16.85 -13.11
CA GLY A 5 1.53 16.04 -12.02
C GLY A 5 2.92 15.59 -12.41
N GLU A 6 3.94 16.18 -11.80
CA GLU A 6 5.29 15.62 -11.83
C GLU A 6 5.22 14.20 -11.28
N PHE A 7 5.29 13.22 -12.18
CA PHE A 7 5.26 11.80 -11.85
C PHE A 7 6.69 11.29 -11.95
N GLU A 8 7.34 11.16 -10.79
CA GLU A 8 8.69 10.65 -10.70
C GLU A 8 8.67 9.12 -10.86
N ILE A 9 9.21 8.64 -11.98
CA ILE A 9 9.34 7.20 -12.26
C ILE A 9 10.71 6.77 -11.76
N GLU A 10 10.74 6.00 -10.68
CA GLU A 10 11.96 5.28 -10.30
C GLU A 10 12.27 4.21 -11.36
N THR A 11 13.24 4.47 -12.23
CA THR A 11 13.89 3.44 -13.06
C THR A 11 14.82 2.59 -12.20
N SER A 12 14.99 1.31 -12.55
CA SER A 12 15.76 0.34 -11.75
C SER A 12 17.23 0.70 -11.54
N ASP A 13 17.76 1.57 -12.39
CA ASP A 13 19.10 2.11 -12.28
C ASP A 13 19.01 3.55 -11.77
N GLY A 14 19.63 3.83 -10.62
CA GLY A 14 19.76 5.16 -10.01
C GLY A 14 20.63 6.13 -10.83
N ALA A 15 20.51 6.08 -12.16
CA ALA A 15 21.10 7.02 -13.08
C ALA A 15 20.12 8.18 -13.28
N ASP A 16 20.53 9.33 -12.77
CA ASP A 16 20.18 10.69 -13.19
C ASP A 16 18.78 10.88 -13.79
N SER A 17 17.90 11.49 -13.00
CA SER A 17 16.54 11.89 -13.33
C SER A 17 16.51 12.69 -14.64
N THR A 18 16.35 11.99 -15.77
CA THR A 18 15.90 12.62 -16.99
C THR A 18 14.43 12.96 -16.78
N TYR A 19 14.15 14.24 -16.53
CA TYR A 19 12.81 14.81 -16.47
C TYR A 19 12.14 14.66 -17.85
N ASN A 20 11.70 13.45 -18.18
CA ASN A 20 10.79 13.24 -19.28
C ASN A 20 9.41 13.66 -18.76
N THR A 21 9.01 14.89 -19.08
CA THR A 21 7.64 15.36 -18.87
C THR A 21 6.71 14.50 -19.71
N PHE A 22 6.10 13.48 -19.11
CA PHE A 22 5.12 12.62 -19.78
C PHE A 22 3.77 13.34 -19.84
N ASP A 23 3.26 13.57 -21.05
CA ASP A 23 1.88 14.04 -21.22
C ASP A 23 0.90 12.88 -21.01
N PHE A 24 0.33 12.81 -19.82
CA PHE A 24 -0.67 11.81 -19.45
C PHE A 24 -2.03 12.01 -20.13
N ASN A 25 -2.25 13.08 -20.91
CA ASN A 25 -3.46 13.25 -21.70
C ASN A 25 -3.38 12.57 -23.07
N SER A 26 -2.17 12.27 -23.56
CA SER A 26 -1.95 11.46 -24.76
C SER A 26 -2.47 10.02 -24.58
N PRO A 27 -2.95 9.34 -25.63
CA PRO A 27 -3.36 7.93 -25.54
C PRO A 27 -2.29 7.01 -24.94
N GLU A 28 -1.02 7.22 -25.32
CA GLU A 28 0.13 6.47 -24.83
C GLU A 28 0.44 6.79 -23.36
N GLY A 29 0.37 8.08 -22.98
CA GLY A 29 0.55 8.52 -21.60
C GLY A 29 -0.52 7.93 -20.66
N ARG A 30 -1.79 7.89 -21.10
CA ARG A 30 -2.88 7.25 -20.34
C ARG A 30 -2.63 5.76 -20.16
N GLN A 31 -2.15 5.09 -21.20
CA GLN A 31 -1.81 3.67 -21.12
C GLN A 31 -0.67 3.43 -20.12
N LEU A 32 0.37 4.25 -20.15
CA LEU A 32 1.49 4.17 -19.21
C LEU A 32 1.05 4.43 -17.76
N ALA A 33 0.22 5.45 -17.53
CA ALA A 33 -0.38 5.72 -16.22
C ALA A 33 -1.15 4.50 -15.69
N ASN A 34 -1.94 3.85 -16.53
CA ASN A 34 -2.67 2.64 -16.15
C ASN A 34 -1.73 1.48 -15.78
N ILE A 35 -0.61 1.32 -16.49
CA ILE A 35 0.42 0.31 -16.16
C ILE A 35 1.02 0.59 -14.78
N TYR A 36 1.39 1.84 -14.50
CA TYR A 36 1.94 2.21 -13.19
C TYR A 36 0.92 2.05 -12.07
N ALA A 37 -0.31 2.53 -12.27
CA ALA A 37 -1.39 2.35 -11.31
C ALA A 37 -1.63 0.87 -11.01
N SER A 38 -1.66 0.01 -12.04
CA SER A 38 -1.79 -1.43 -11.88
C SER A 38 -0.62 -2.05 -11.10
N ARG A 39 0.63 -1.62 -11.38
CA ARG A 39 1.82 -2.09 -10.62
C ARG A 39 1.75 -1.70 -9.15
N TYR A 40 1.38 -0.46 -8.83
CA TYR A 40 1.23 -0.03 -7.44
C TYR A 40 0.04 -0.72 -6.75
N GLN A 41 -1.04 -1.00 -7.48
CA GLN A 41 -2.17 -1.76 -6.96
C GLN A 41 -1.74 -3.18 -6.56
N LEU A 42 -1.00 -3.90 -7.42
CA LEU A 42 -0.49 -5.24 -7.10
C LEU A 42 0.44 -5.25 -5.88
N LYS A 43 1.30 -4.24 -5.78
CA LYS A 43 2.19 -4.06 -4.62
C LYS A 43 1.39 -3.78 -3.33
N SER A 44 0.36 -2.95 -3.43
CA SER A 44 -0.53 -2.60 -2.32
C SER A 44 -1.33 -3.81 -1.84
N ASP A 45 -1.86 -4.60 -2.77
CA ASP A 45 -2.60 -5.84 -2.48
C ASP A 45 -1.72 -6.86 -1.73
N ARG A 46 -0.46 -7.00 -2.17
CA ARG A 46 0.53 -7.86 -1.48
C ARG A 46 0.82 -7.37 -0.06
N LEU A 47 1.03 -6.07 0.13
CA LEU A 47 1.24 -5.48 1.45
C LEU A 47 0.01 -5.67 2.35
N ALA A 48 -1.19 -5.41 1.84
CA ALA A 48 -2.45 -5.60 2.57
C ALA A 48 -2.64 -7.06 2.99
N THR A 49 -2.32 -8.00 2.09
CA THR A 49 -2.41 -9.45 2.37
C THR A 49 -1.46 -9.84 3.50
N MET A 50 -0.21 -9.35 3.48
CA MET A 50 0.73 -9.60 4.57
C MET A 50 0.25 -9.05 5.90
N VAL A 51 -0.32 -7.83 5.91
CA VAL A 51 -0.90 -7.26 7.13
C VAL A 51 -2.03 -8.15 7.65
N ASN A 52 -2.96 -8.59 6.79
CA ASN A 52 -4.06 -9.46 7.20
C ASN A 52 -3.55 -10.80 7.76
N GLU A 53 -2.55 -11.41 7.12
CA GLU A 53 -1.91 -12.64 7.61
C GLU A 53 -1.26 -12.47 8.99
N GLU A 54 -0.62 -11.32 9.27
CA GLU A 54 -0.07 -11.05 10.59
C GLU A 54 -1.17 -10.80 11.63
N VAL A 55 -2.31 -10.20 11.24
CA VAL A 55 -3.50 -10.05 12.11
C VAL A 55 -4.06 -11.42 12.48
N ASP A 56 -4.22 -12.34 11.51
CA ASP A 56 -4.81 -13.66 11.75
C ASP A 56 -4.00 -14.48 12.79
N LYS A 57 -2.69 -14.23 12.92
CA LYS A 57 -1.83 -14.87 13.93
C LYS A 57 -2.09 -14.38 15.36
N THR A 58 -2.76 -13.25 15.54
CA THR A 58 -3.13 -12.73 16.87
C THR A 58 -4.34 -13.43 17.48
N GLY A 59 -5.04 -14.27 16.70
CA GLY A 59 -6.32 -14.88 17.09
C GLY A 59 -7.51 -13.94 16.93
N ARG A 60 -7.31 -12.70 16.45
CA ARG A 60 -8.38 -11.83 15.97
C ARG A 60 -8.74 -12.20 14.53
N ALA A 61 -10.00 -11.99 14.15
CA ALA A 61 -10.43 -12.24 12.78
C ALA A 61 -9.94 -11.12 11.85
N GLY A 62 -9.04 -11.44 10.92
CA GLY A 62 -8.81 -10.60 9.76
C GLY A 62 -10.02 -10.69 8.82
N LEU A 63 -10.68 -9.56 8.55
CA LEU A 63 -11.85 -9.51 7.67
C LEU A 63 -11.48 -9.59 6.17
N GLY A 64 -10.20 -9.80 5.88
CA GLY A 64 -9.66 -9.93 4.55
C GLY A 64 -9.28 -8.60 3.92
N VAL A 65 -8.69 -8.70 2.73
CA VAL A 65 -8.32 -7.55 1.91
C VAL A 65 -9.47 -7.23 0.96
N SER A 66 -9.88 -5.96 0.93
CA SER A 66 -10.99 -5.51 0.10
C SER A 66 -10.64 -4.25 -0.68
N GLN A 67 -10.87 -4.29 -1.99
CA GLN A 67 -10.82 -3.10 -2.83
C GLN A 67 -12.22 -2.45 -2.85
N ARG A 68 -12.32 -1.18 -2.46
CA ARG A 68 -13.59 -0.45 -2.55
C ARG A 68 -13.92 -0.12 -3.99
N GLN A 69 -15.20 -0.23 -4.36
CA GLN A 69 -15.71 0.20 -5.67
C GLN A 69 -15.60 1.72 -5.86
N VAL A 70 -15.78 2.47 -4.77
CA VAL A 70 -15.52 3.92 -4.73
C VAL A 70 -14.11 4.13 -4.21
N GLY A 71 -13.30 4.84 -4.99
CA GLY A 71 -11.92 5.14 -4.63
C GLY A 71 -11.82 5.97 -3.35
N ILE A 72 -10.82 5.63 -2.53
CA ILE A 72 -10.45 6.44 -1.37
C ILE A 72 -9.41 7.45 -1.85
N ARG A 73 -9.71 8.75 -1.75
CA ARG A 73 -8.88 9.81 -2.35
C ARG A 73 -7.41 9.75 -1.91
N VAL A 74 -7.14 9.48 -0.63
CA VAL A 74 -5.77 9.38 -0.12
C VAL A 74 -5.00 8.23 -0.76
N LEU A 75 -5.63 7.10 -1.05
CA LEU A 75 -4.99 5.97 -1.74
C LEU A 75 -4.85 6.20 -3.26
N GLN A 76 -5.73 6.99 -3.85
CA GLN A 76 -5.67 7.32 -5.29
C GLN A 76 -4.65 8.42 -5.61
N SER A 77 -4.29 9.23 -4.63
CA SER A 77 -3.40 10.39 -4.81
C SER A 77 -1.94 10.06 -4.45
N THR A 78 -1.59 8.79 -4.30
CA THR A 78 -0.25 8.33 -3.92
C THR A 78 0.48 7.72 -5.12
N ASN A 79 1.71 8.17 -5.38
CA ASN A 79 2.60 7.63 -6.42
C ASN A 79 3.44 6.43 -5.93
N MET A 80 2.91 5.66 -4.99
CA MET A 80 3.58 4.53 -4.34
C MET A 80 2.54 3.52 -3.83
N PRO A 81 2.94 2.28 -3.47
CA PRO A 81 2.02 1.33 -2.84
C PRO A 81 1.44 1.90 -1.54
N ALA A 82 0.13 1.84 -1.37
CA ALA A 82 -0.57 2.41 -0.22
C ALA A 82 -1.76 1.53 0.18
N ILE A 83 -1.96 1.37 1.49
CA ILE A 83 -3.07 0.59 2.07
C ILE A 83 -3.76 1.41 3.16
N LEU A 84 -5.04 1.12 3.41
CA LEU A 84 -5.79 1.63 4.57
C LEU A 84 -6.16 0.43 5.43
N ILE A 85 -5.90 0.54 6.74
CA ILE A 85 -6.17 -0.52 7.71
C ILE A 85 -7.33 -0.08 8.58
N GLU A 86 -8.41 -0.87 8.58
CA GLU A 86 -9.51 -0.71 9.54
C GLU A 86 -9.20 -1.58 10.76
N THR A 87 -8.96 -0.96 11.92
CA THR A 87 -8.46 -1.64 13.13
C THR A 87 -9.55 -2.32 13.96
N GLY A 88 -10.83 -2.06 13.66
CA GLY A 88 -11.98 -2.59 14.36
C GLY A 88 -13.21 -1.68 14.22
N PHE A 89 -14.33 -2.12 14.82
CA PHE A 89 -15.58 -1.35 14.81
C PHE A 89 -15.77 -0.59 16.13
N ILE A 90 -15.80 0.74 16.07
CA ILE A 90 -15.96 1.57 17.28
C ILE A 90 -17.29 1.32 18.01
N ASN A 91 -18.32 0.87 17.31
CA ASN A 91 -19.63 0.53 17.89
C ASN A 91 -19.72 -0.93 18.40
N ASN A 92 -18.67 -1.73 18.23
CA ASN A 92 -18.56 -3.04 18.84
C ASN A 92 -17.80 -2.89 20.19
N PRO A 93 -18.45 -3.13 21.35
CA PRO A 93 -17.82 -2.93 22.65
C PRO A 93 -16.52 -3.71 22.87
N GLU A 94 -16.35 -4.87 22.22
CA GLU A 94 -15.12 -5.65 22.31
C GLU A 94 -13.95 -5.00 21.57
N ASP A 95 -14.20 -4.51 20.36
CA ASP A 95 -13.19 -3.80 19.55
C ASP A 95 -12.86 -2.44 20.16
N GLU A 96 -13.86 -1.71 20.66
CA GLU A 96 -13.65 -0.44 21.35
C GLU A 96 -12.72 -0.59 22.55
N ARG A 97 -12.97 -1.57 23.43
CA ARG A 97 -12.09 -1.84 24.58
C ARG A 97 -10.69 -2.23 24.15
N TYR A 98 -10.57 -3.03 23.09
CA TYR A 98 -9.27 -3.44 22.56
C TYR A 98 -8.48 -2.25 22.03
N MET A 99 -9.08 -1.44 21.16
CA MET A 99 -8.44 -0.26 20.56
C MET A 99 -8.08 0.82 21.59
N ASN A 100 -8.82 0.90 22.70
CA ASN A 100 -8.52 1.81 23.80
C ASN A 100 -7.52 1.24 24.82
N SER A 101 -7.12 -0.02 24.70
CA SER A 101 -6.16 -0.65 25.61
C SER A 101 -4.73 -0.50 25.10
N GLU A 102 -3.77 -0.25 26.00
CA GLU A 102 -2.34 -0.20 25.64
C GLU A 102 -1.87 -1.50 24.99
N LYS A 103 -2.32 -2.65 25.51
CA LYS A 103 -2.01 -3.96 24.95
C LYS A 103 -2.49 -4.09 23.51
N GLY A 104 -3.74 -3.70 23.20
CA GLY A 104 -4.30 -3.81 21.87
C GLY A 104 -3.64 -2.86 20.86
N GLN A 105 -3.34 -1.63 21.27
CA GLN A 105 -2.59 -0.68 20.45
C GLN A 105 -1.18 -1.20 20.14
N GLN A 106 -0.49 -1.75 21.13
CA GLN A 106 0.84 -2.33 20.97
C GLN A 106 0.80 -3.56 20.03
N GLU A 107 -0.17 -4.45 20.21
CA GLU A 107 -0.33 -5.64 19.36
C GLU A 107 -0.60 -5.25 17.90
N LEU A 108 -1.48 -4.28 17.63
CA LEU A 108 -1.72 -3.74 16.29
C LEU A 108 -0.45 -3.14 15.68
N ALA A 109 0.28 -2.32 16.45
CA ALA A 109 1.52 -1.70 15.98
C ALA A 109 2.58 -2.77 15.62
N GLU A 110 2.72 -3.82 16.42
CA GLU A 110 3.64 -4.93 16.16
C GLU A 110 3.26 -5.71 14.91
N VAL A 111 1.98 -6.01 14.73
CA VAL A 111 1.44 -6.70 13.55
C VAL A 111 1.75 -5.91 12.28
N ILE A 112 1.45 -4.61 12.28
CA ILE A 112 1.71 -3.72 11.15
C ILE A 112 3.22 -3.66 10.87
N THR A 113 4.03 -3.52 11.92
CA THR A 113 5.49 -3.45 11.79
C THR A 113 6.07 -4.72 11.18
N LYS A 114 5.64 -5.90 11.66
CA LYS A 114 6.09 -7.20 11.13
C LYS A 114 5.74 -7.35 9.66
N ALA A 115 4.52 -6.99 9.26
CA ALA A 115 4.10 -7.05 7.87
C ALA A 115 4.91 -6.12 6.95
N VAL A 116 5.18 -4.88 7.40
CA VAL A 116 5.98 -3.91 6.65
C VAL A 116 7.44 -4.38 6.51
N LEU A 117 8.03 -4.92 7.57
CA LEU A 117 9.38 -5.49 7.51
C LEU A 117 9.46 -6.67 6.53
N ARG A 118 8.49 -7.60 6.59
CA ARG A 118 8.38 -8.73 5.66
C ARG A 118 8.21 -8.27 4.22
N TYR A 119 7.41 -7.23 3.98
CA TYR A 119 7.22 -6.65 2.65
C TYR A 119 8.54 -6.05 2.13
N ARG A 120 9.26 -5.30 2.96
CA ARG A 120 10.58 -4.74 2.62
C ARG A 120 11.59 -5.83 2.27
N GLU A 121 11.71 -6.87 3.09
CA GLU A 121 12.63 -7.98 2.86
C GLU A 121 12.38 -8.68 1.51
N GLN A 122 11.10 -8.91 1.16
CA GLN A 122 10.76 -9.48 -0.14
C GLN A 122 11.07 -8.54 -1.31
N PHE A 123 10.92 -7.24 -1.10
CA PHE A 123 11.28 -6.24 -2.10
C PHE A 123 12.80 -6.19 -2.33
N ASP A 124 13.60 -6.20 -1.26
CA ASP A 124 15.06 -6.19 -1.31
C ASP A 124 15.62 -7.47 -1.93
N ALA A 125 15.09 -8.64 -1.53
CA ALA A 125 15.47 -9.94 -2.12
C ALA A 125 15.16 -10.02 -3.62
N SER A 126 14.05 -9.41 -4.06
CA SER A 126 13.69 -9.33 -5.48
C SER A 126 14.67 -8.47 -6.27
N LYS A 127 15.25 -7.41 -5.69
CA LYS A 127 16.30 -6.61 -6.33
C LYS A 127 17.61 -7.36 -6.47
N ILE A 128 17.96 -8.19 -5.49
CA ILE A 128 19.19 -9.00 -5.53
C ILE A 128 19.11 -10.09 -6.60
N SER A 129 17.94 -10.72 -6.78
CA SER A 129 17.75 -11.78 -7.78
C SER A 129 17.70 -11.29 -9.23
N GLN A 130 17.62 -9.98 -9.46
CA GLN A 130 17.64 -9.38 -10.81
C GLN A 130 18.99 -8.75 -11.18
N LYS A 131 20.01 -8.92 -10.33
CA LYS A 131 21.42 -8.65 -10.65
C LYS A 131 22.12 -9.94 -11.06
#